data_AF-A0A914U5X2-F1
#
_entry.id   AF-A0A914U5X2-F1
#
_cell.length_a   1.000
_cell.length_b   1.000
_cell.length_c   1.000
_cell.angle_alpha   90.00
_cell.angle_beta   90.00
_cell.angle_gamma   90.00
#
_symmetry.space_group_name_H-M   'P 1'
#
loop_
_entity.id
_entity.type
_entity.pdbx_description
1 polymer ?
#
loop_
_entity_poly.entity_id
_entity_poly.type
_entity_poly.pdbx_seq_one_letter_code
_entity_poly.pdbx_strand_id
1 'polypeptide(L)'
;MPPKQSKKADTKQGKAKPAGGGGGKAKKKKWSKGKVRDKLNNAVLFDKATYDKFAKEIISVKLITPSVVSERFKIRASLAKQALRQLQANGLIKPVVTHSKQVVYTRSTKVADEA
;
A
#
# COMPACT_ATOMS: atom_id res chain seq x y z
N MET A 1 66.61 18.52 -42.72
CA MET A 1 66.12 19.26 -41.53
C MET A 1 65.64 18.28 -40.48
N PRO A 2 65.87 18.55 -39.18
CA PRO A 2 66.04 17.57 -38.11
C PRO A 2 64.79 17.36 -37.22
N PRO A 3 64.74 16.29 -36.39
CA PRO A 3 63.74 16.08 -35.36
C PRO A 3 64.09 16.85 -34.05
N LYS A 4 63.11 17.50 -33.41
CA LYS A 4 63.22 18.16 -32.08
C LYS A 4 61.82 18.43 -31.50
N GLN A 5 61.30 17.65 -30.54
CA GLN A 5 61.44 17.71 -29.06
C GLN A 5 60.90 18.96 -28.34
N SER A 6 59.98 18.77 -27.39
CA SER A 6 59.92 19.32 -26.00
C SER A 6 58.58 18.89 -25.35
N LYS A 7 58.45 18.10 -24.27
CA LYS A 7 58.94 18.11 -22.86
C LYS A 7 58.64 19.38 -22.06
N LYS A 8 57.77 19.23 -21.04
CA LYS A 8 57.86 19.63 -19.60
C LYS A 8 56.43 19.70 -19.01
N ALA A 9 56.01 18.93 -18.00
CA ALA A 9 56.44 18.77 -16.60
C ALA A 9 56.16 20.00 -15.70
N ASP A 10 55.45 19.72 -14.58
CA ASP A 10 55.16 20.53 -13.38
C ASP A 10 54.06 21.62 -13.51
N THR A 11 53.13 21.86 -12.58
CA THR A 11 53.26 22.00 -11.12
C THR A 11 51.93 21.80 -10.35
N LYS A 12 52.03 21.29 -9.11
CA LYS A 12 51.00 21.24 -8.03
C LYS A 12 50.23 22.56 -7.79
N GLN A 13 48.93 22.45 -7.52
CA GLN A 13 48.09 23.14 -6.50
C GLN A 13 46.62 22.88 -6.88
N GLY A 14 45.72 22.30 -6.08
CA GLY A 14 45.41 22.59 -4.68
C GLY A 14 44.07 23.34 -4.62
N LYS A 15 43.05 22.73 -3.98
CA LYS A 15 41.66 23.23 -3.73
C LYS A 15 40.67 23.05 -4.90
N ALA A 16 39.45 22.55 -4.75
CA ALA A 16 38.62 22.31 -3.57
C ALA A 16 37.69 21.11 -3.80
N LYS A 17 37.51 20.30 -2.77
CA LYS A 17 36.34 19.42 -2.63
C LYS A 17 35.11 20.32 -2.50
N PRO A 18 33.99 20.07 -3.20
CA PRO A 18 32.70 20.31 -2.60
C PRO A 18 32.43 19.12 -1.67
N ALA A 19 32.79 19.28 -0.40
CA ALA A 19 32.07 18.59 0.64
C ALA A 19 30.69 19.26 0.73
N GLY A 20 29.65 18.57 0.27
CA GLY A 20 28.29 19.10 0.38
C GLY A 20 27.24 18.21 -0.28
N GLY A 21 26.40 17.59 0.55
CA GLY A 21 25.15 16.91 0.17
C GLY A 21 25.37 15.44 -0.17
N GLY A 22 25.01 14.47 0.68
CA GLY A 22 23.68 14.32 1.27
C GLY A 22 22.71 13.80 0.20
N GLY A 23 22.33 12.53 0.29
CA GLY A 23 21.16 11.99 -0.44
C GLY A 23 21.50 10.90 -1.44
N GLY A 24 21.17 9.66 -1.07
CA GLY A 24 21.41 8.46 -1.87
C GLY A 24 20.82 8.51 -3.27
N LYS A 25 21.54 7.97 -4.25
CA LYS A 25 21.06 7.64 -5.60
C LYS A 25 22.07 6.76 -6.32
N ALA A 26 22.01 5.46 -6.03
CA ALA A 26 22.41 4.44 -6.99
C ALA A 26 21.41 3.29 -6.89
N LYS A 27 20.20 3.57 -7.39
CA LYS A 27 19.13 2.57 -7.54
C LYS A 27 19.64 1.53 -8.54
N LYS A 28 20.20 0.44 -8.01
CA LYS A 28 20.74 -0.72 -8.74
C LYS A 28 19.80 -1.08 -9.90
N LYS A 29 20.31 -1.08 -11.14
CA LYS A 29 19.52 -1.43 -12.33
C LYS A 29 18.94 -2.83 -12.15
N LYS A 30 17.61 -2.91 -12.01
CA LYS A 30 16.87 -4.16 -11.86
C LYS A 30 16.36 -4.56 -13.25
N TRP A 31 17.07 -5.48 -13.90
CA TRP A 31 16.82 -5.89 -15.30
C TRP A 31 15.55 -6.74 -15.47
N SER A 32 14.86 -7.10 -14.39
CA SER A 32 13.55 -7.72 -14.48
C SER A 32 12.44 -6.68 -14.30
N LYS A 33 11.97 -6.13 -15.42
CA LYS A 33 10.67 -5.45 -15.49
C LYS A 33 9.60 -6.54 -15.63
N GLY A 34 9.37 -7.30 -14.56
CA GLY A 34 8.29 -8.27 -14.50
C GLY A 34 6.94 -7.57 -14.76
N LYS A 35 5.97 -8.31 -15.30
CA LYS A 35 4.60 -7.84 -15.59
C LYS A 35 3.87 -7.53 -14.27
N VAL A 36 4.23 -6.40 -13.67
CA VAL A 36 3.56 -5.86 -12.49
C VAL A 36 2.33 -5.15 -12.99
N ARG A 37 1.16 -5.63 -12.58
CA ARG A 37 -0.12 -4.96 -12.85
C ARG A 37 -0.03 -3.53 -12.31
N ASP A 38 -0.50 -2.56 -13.10
CA ASP A 38 -0.44 -1.15 -12.71
C ASP A 38 -1.07 -0.94 -11.35
N LYS A 39 -0.44 -0.03 -10.58
CA LYS A 39 -0.82 0.25 -9.21
C LYS A 39 -2.22 0.88 -9.19
N LEU A 40 -3.21 0.10 -8.80
CA LEU A 40 -4.58 0.56 -8.66
C LEU A 40 -4.64 1.60 -7.52
N ASN A 41 -5.35 2.71 -7.76
CA ASN A 41 -5.52 3.77 -6.78
C ASN A 41 -6.71 3.44 -5.86
N ASN A 42 -6.43 2.93 -4.66
CA ASN A 42 -7.46 2.62 -3.69
C ASN A 42 -7.86 3.86 -2.89
N ALA A 43 -9.17 4.08 -2.72
CA ALA A 43 -9.69 5.19 -1.92
C ALA A 43 -9.31 5.06 -0.44
N VAL A 44 -9.01 6.21 0.17
CA VAL A 44 -8.58 6.33 1.59
C VAL A 44 -9.71 6.85 2.48
N LEU A 45 -10.78 7.37 1.90
CA LEU A 45 -12.00 7.85 2.56
C LEU A 45 -13.22 7.20 1.89
N PHE A 46 -14.30 7.03 2.65
CA PHE A 46 -15.58 6.64 2.08
C PHE A 46 -16.31 7.87 1.55
N ASP A 47 -16.93 7.71 0.39
CA ASP A 47 -17.99 8.59 -0.08
C ASP A 47 -19.32 8.09 0.47
N LYS A 48 -20.31 8.97 0.58
CA LYS A 48 -21.64 8.58 1.09
C LYS A 48 -22.24 7.41 0.29
N ALA A 49 -22.17 7.50 -1.03
CA ALA A 49 -22.68 6.45 -1.93
C ALA A 49 -21.92 5.12 -1.81
N THR A 50 -20.62 5.14 -1.54
CA THR A 50 -19.84 3.90 -1.39
C THR A 50 -20.04 3.27 -0.01
N TYR A 51 -20.25 4.08 1.01
CA TYR A 51 -20.59 3.62 2.35
C TYR A 51 -21.95 2.91 2.41
N ASP A 52 -22.98 3.49 1.78
CA ASP A 52 -24.32 2.89 1.75
C ASP A 52 -24.35 1.54 1.01
N LYS A 53 -23.55 1.42 -0.07
CA LYS A 53 -23.35 0.16 -0.80
C LYS A 53 -22.59 -0.85 0.04
N PHE A 54 -21.50 -0.43 0.67
CA PHE A 54 -20.68 -1.27 1.54
C PHE A 54 -21.50 -1.90 2.66
N ALA A 55 -22.31 -1.11 3.38
CA ALA A 55 -23.12 -1.61 4.48
C ALA A 55 -24.08 -2.73 4.03
N LYS A 56 -24.74 -2.59 2.88
CA LYS A 56 -25.71 -3.58 2.39
C LYS A 56 -25.05 -4.84 1.84
N GLU A 57 -24.02 -4.69 1.02
CA GLU A 57 -23.37 -5.82 0.36
C GLU A 57 -22.57 -6.70 1.33
N ILE A 58 -21.88 -6.09 2.31
CA ILE A 58 -21.05 -6.85 3.26
C ILE A 58 -21.89 -7.81 4.11
N ILE A 59 -23.09 -7.39 4.52
CA ILE A 59 -24.01 -8.20 5.32
C ILE A 59 -24.47 -9.44 4.53
N SER A 60 -24.64 -9.31 3.22
CA SER A 60 -25.09 -10.41 2.36
C SER A 60 -24.01 -11.49 2.16
N VAL A 61 -22.74 -11.06 2.07
CA VAL A 61 -21.61 -11.94 1.77
C VAL A 61 -21.30 -12.91 2.91
N LYS A 62 -21.09 -14.19 2.57
CA LYS A 62 -20.79 -15.24 3.54
C LYS A 62 -19.40 -15.09 4.19
N LEU A 63 -18.37 -14.79 3.39
CA LEU A 63 -16.99 -14.65 3.83
C LEU A 63 -16.56 -13.18 3.79
N ILE A 64 -16.30 -12.61 4.96
CA ILE A 64 -15.95 -11.20 5.09
C ILE A 64 -14.51 -11.11 5.60
N THR A 65 -13.61 -10.60 4.76
CA THR A 65 -12.20 -10.36 5.13
C THR A 65 -11.74 -9.00 4.61
N PRO A 66 -10.76 -8.33 5.25
CA PRO A 66 -10.25 -7.05 4.79
C PRO A 66 -9.78 -7.06 3.33
N SER A 67 -9.24 -8.19 2.86
CA SER A 67 -8.78 -8.36 1.47
C SER A 67 -9.95 -8.39 0.48
N VAL A 68 -10.98 -9.18 0.75
CA VAL A 68 -12.20 -9.26 -0.09
C VAL A 68 -12.88 -7.90 -0.20
N VAL A 69 -12.92 -7.15 0.91
CA VAL A 69 -13.45 -5.79 0.92
C VAL A 69 -12.63 -4.85 0.04
N SER A 70 -11.30 -4.92 0.12
CA SER A 70 -10.42 -4.06 -0.68
C SER A 70 -10.53 -4.33 -2.18
N GLU A 71 -10.78 -5.58 -2.58
CA GLU A 71 -10.94 -5.96 -3.99
C GLU A 71 -12.25 -5.45 -4.59
N ARG A 72 -13.37 -5.56 -3.84
CA ARG A 72 -14.71 -5.17 -4.29
C ARG A 72 -14.91 -3.66 -4.31
N PHE A 73 -14.62 -2.98 -3.20
CA PHE A 73 -14.94 -1.57 -3.03
C PHE A 73 -13.79 -0.62 -3.42
N LYS A 74 -12.64 -1.18 -3.83
CA LYS A 74 -11.43 -0.41 -4.17
C LYS A 74 -10.98 0.53 -3.04
N ILE A 75 -11.15 0.09 -1.80
CA ILE A 75 -10.72 0.83 -0.62
C ILE A 75 -9.44 0.26 -0.03
N ARG A 76 -8.74 1.07 0.76
CA ARG A 76 -7.52 0.63 1.44
C ARG A 76 -7.84 -0.36 2.56
N ALA A 77 -6.97 -1.35 2.76
CA ALA A 77 -7.15 -2.37 3.79
C ALA A 77 -7.22 -1.80 5.21
N SER A 78 -6.57 -0.66 5.49
CA SER A 78 -6.65 0.04 6.78
C SER A 78 -8.08 0.51 7.07
N LEU A 79 -8.71 1.16 6.10
CA LEU A 79 -10.08 1.66 6.21
C LEU A 79 -11.07 0.48 6.24
N ALA A 80 -10.85 -0.56 5.44
CA ALA A 80 -11.64 -1.78 5.50
C ALA A 80 -11.63 -2.43 6.91
N LYS A 81 -10.46 -2.51 7.55
CA LYS A 81 -10.34 -3.04 8.93
C LYS A 81 -11.14 -2.19 9.93
N GLN A 82 -11.09 -0.86 9.82
CA GLN A 82 -11.85 0.02 10.70
C GLN A 82 -13.36 -0.12 10.46
N ALA A 83 -13.79 -0.15 9.20
CA ALA A 83 -15.20 -0.31 8.83
C ALA A 83 -15.78 -1.64 9.34
N LEU A 84 -15.03 -2.73 9.22
CA LEU A 84 -15.44 -4.04 9.74
C LEU A 84 -15.54 -4.05 11.28
N ARG A 85 -14.64 -3.37 11.99
CA ARG A 85 -14.76 -3.21 13.45
C ARG A 85 -16.02 -2.44 13.84
N GLN A 86 -16.40 -1.43 13.06
CA GLN A 86 -17.63 -0.68 13.31
C GLN A 86 -18.89 -1.51 13.03
N LEU A 87 -18.90 -2.28 11.94
CA LEU A 87 -19.99 -3.23 11.65
C LEU A 87 -20.09 -4.34 12.71
N GLN A 88 -18.95 -4.77 13.25
CA GLN A 88 -18.90 -5.72 14.37
C GLN A 88 -19.47 -5.10 15.64
N ALA A 89 -19.11 -3.86 15.96
CA ALA A 89 -19.64 -3.13 17.12
C ALA A 89 -21.16 -2.94 17.02
N ASN A 90 -21.67 -2.73 15.81
CA ASN A 90 -23.10 -2.64 15.53
C ASN A 90 -23.82 -4.01 15.52
N GLY A 91 -23.11 -5.14 15.67
CA GLY A 91 -23.69 -6.49 15.72
C GLY A 91 -24.13 -7.08 14.37
N LEU A 92 -23.81 -6.41 13.25
CA LEU A 92 -24.21 -6.83 11.90
C LEU A 92 -23.38 -8.01 11.38
N ILE A 93 -22.13 -8.13 11.83
CA ILE A 93 -21.20 -9.19 11.45
C ILE A 93 -20.59 -9.84 12.70
N LYS A 94 -20.30 -11.14 12.62
CA LYS A 94 -19.71 -11.91 13.72
C LYS A 94 -18.24 -12.24 13.42
N PRO A 95 -17.31 -12.04 14.36
CA PRO A 95 -15.94 -12.51 14.20
C PRO A 95 -15.90 -14.04 14.31
N VAL A 96 -15.21 -14.70 13.38
CA VAL A 96 -14.94 -16.15 13.47
C VAL A 96 -13.52 -16.39 13.96
N VAL A 97 -12.55 -15.70 13.37
CA VAL A 97 -11.14 -15.79 13.74
C VAL A 97 -10.58 -14.39 13.89
N THR A 98 -9.96 -14.13 15.04
CA THR A 98 -9.23 -12.88 15.31
C THR A 98 -7.75 -13.21 15.56
N HIS A 99 -6.89 -12.85 14.61
CA HIS A 99 -5.45 -12.94 14.71
C HIS A 99 -4.83 -11.58 14.35
N SER A 100 -3.61 -11.32 14.80
CA SER A 100 -2.91 -10.04 14.55
C SER A 100 -2.82 -9.70 13.05
N LYS A 101 -2.57 -10.70 12.22
CA LYS A 101 -2.39 -10.56 10.76
C LYS A 101 -3.65 -10.83 9.94
N GLN A 102 -4.60 -11.59 10.47
CA GLN A 102 -5.77 -12.04 9.73
C GLN A 102 -7.02 -11.94 10.60
N VAL A 103 -8.05 -11.31 10.03
CA VAL A 103 -9.34 -11.17 10.68
C VAL A 103 -10.39 -11.69 9.72
N VAL A 104 -11.20 -12.63 10.18
CA VAL A 104 -12.24 -13.28 9.40
C VAL A 104 -13.57 -13.06 10.10
N TYR A 105 -14.51 -12.52 9.36
CA TYR A 105 -15.88 -12.27 9.78
C TYR A 105 -16.85 -13.09 8.93
N THR A 106 -18.03 -13.34 9.48
CA THR A 106 -19.18 -13.90 8.79
C THR A 106 -20.40 -13.01 9.02
N ARG A 107 -21.39 -13.12 8.13
CA ARG A 107 -22.67 -12.45 8.33
C ARG A 107 -23.35 -12.92 9.62
N SER A 108 -24.04 -12.03 10.32
CA SER A 108 -24.89 -12.43 11.44
C SER A 108 -26.10 -13.20 10.92
N THR A 109 -26.37 -14.37 11.48
CA THR A 109 -27.55 -15.20 11.17
C THR A 109 -28.79 -14.82 11.95
N LYS A 110 -28.72 -13.79 12.80
CA LYS A 110 -29.89 -13.29 13.52
C LYS A 110 -30.78 -12.51 12.53
N VAL A 111 -31.66 -13.22 11.84
CA VAL A 111 -33.03 -12.74 11.67
C VAL A 111 -33.54 -12.47 13.08
N ALA A 112 -34.16 -11.31 13.32
CA ALA A 112 -34.81 -10.90 14.57
C ALA A 112 -34.97 -12.04 15.60
N ASP A 113 -34.06 -12.09 16.56
CA ASP A 113 -34.21 -12.92 17.76
C ASP A 113 -34.13 -11.93 18.91
N GLU A 114 -35.23 -11.19 19.06
CA GLU A 114 -35.66 -10.71 20.36
C GLU A 114 -36.03 -11.96 21.16
N ALA A 115 -35.21 -12.24 22.16
CA ALA A 115 -35.53 -13.01 23.34
C ALA A 115 -34.84 -12.31 24.51
#